data_AF-A0A3G8R8E2-F1
#
_entry.id   AF-A0A3G8R8E2-F1
#
_cell.length_a   1.000
_cell.length_b   1.000
_cell.length_c   1.000
_cell.angle_alpha   90.00
_cell.angle_beta   90.00
_cell.angle_gamma   90.00
#
_symmetry.space_group_name_H-M   'P 1'
#
loop_
_entity.id
_entity.type
_entity.pdbx_description
1 polymer ?
#
loop_
_entity_poly.entity_id
_entity_poly.type
_entity_poly.pdbx_seq_one_letter_code
_entity_poly.pdbx_strand_id
1 'polypeptide(L)'
;MSDIEKTNQILKQILRQSFSTRVIRFPGGHMTWQKNDPDGMGVLDKALHDKDYHQIDWNVLPKDAEGAPKNAEQLISEFMRNMGNREKAVVLMHDTYGKEETAKALPEIIRYLKKQGYEFKTIK
;
A
#
# COMPACT_ATOMS: atom_id res chain seq x y z
N MET A 1 -6.01 -4.97 17.56
CA MET A 1 -6.07 -3.51 17.81
C MET A 1 -4.82 -2.95 18.47
N SER A 2 -4.23 -3.62 19.46
CA SER A 2 -3.05 -3.13 20.21
C SER A 2 -1.90 -2.62 19.32
N ASP A 3 -1.57 -3.31 18.23
CA ASP A 3 -0.47 -2.91 17.34
C ASP A 3 -0.74 -1.62 16.56
N ILE A 4 -2.00 -1.38 16.17
CA ILE A 4 -2.42 -0.12 15.55
C ILE A 4 -2.26 1.02 16.56
N GLU A 5 -2.70 0.81 17.80
CA GLU A 5 -2.62 1.81 18.87
C GLU A 5 -1.17 2.15 19.23
N LYS A 6 -0.29 1.13 19.32
CA LYS A 6 1.15 1.30 19.53
C LYS A 6 1.79 2.10 18.38
N THR A 7 1.47 1.77 17.13
CA THR A 7 1.97 2.50 15.95
C THR A 7 1.52 3.97 15.99
N ASN A 8 0.25 4.23 16.31
CA ASN A 8 -0.26 5.59 16.41
C ASN A 8 0.41 6.41 17.53
N GLN A 9 0.74 5.78 18.66
CA GLN A 9 1.49 6.46 19.73
C GLN A 9 2.88 6.88 19.26
N ILE A 10 3.59 5.99 18.56
CA ILE A 10 4.92 6.28 17.99
C ILE A 10 4.82 7.41 16.96
N LEU A 11 3.84 7.36 16.05
CA LEU A 11 3.63 8.42 15.06
C LEU A 11 3.35 9.77 15.72
N LYS A 12 2.54 9.82 16.79
CA LYS A 12 2.29 11.05 17.56
C LYS A 12 3.53 11.57 18.29
N GLN A 13 4.39 10.69 18.78
CA GLN A 13 5.66 11.08 19.42
C GLN A 13 6.62 11.73 18.41
N ILE A 14 6.67 11.21 17.18
CA ILE A 14 7.59 11.69 16.13
C ILE A 14 7.02 12.93 15.41
N LEU A 15 5.74 12.91 15.06
CA LEU A 15 5.10 13.91 14.18
C LEU A 15 4.29 14.98 14.93
N ARG A 16 4.25 14.92 16.27
CA ARG A 16 3.45 15.73 17.24
C ARG A 16 2.11 15.09 17.60
N GLN A 17 1.62 15.45 18.79
CA GLN A 17 0.40 14.89 19.39
C GLN A 17 -0.89 15.14 18.58
N SER A 18 -0.90 16.17 17.73
CA SER A 18 -2.01 16.48 16.83
C SER A 18 -2.08 15.56 15.60
N PHE A 19 -1.08 14.71 15.38
CA PHE A 19 -1.10 13.77 14.26
C PHE A 19 -2.13 12.66 14.49
N SER A 20 -2.88 12.34 13.44
CA SER A 20 -3.81 11.21 13.40
C SER A 20 -3.92 10.67 11.98
N THR A 21 -4.09 9.35 11.86
CA THR A 21 -4.46 8.68 10.60
C THR A 21 -5.55 7.67 10.89
N ARG A 22 -6.43 7.49 9.90
CA ARG A 22 -7.47 6.47 9.89
C ARG A 22 -7.22 5.40 8.84
N VAL A 23 -6.29 5.65 7.93
CA VAL A 23 -5.94 4.72 6.86
C VAL A 23 -4.93 3.71 7.38
N ILE A 24 -5.22 2.43 7.18
CA ILE A 24 -4.33 1.32 7.51
C ILE A 24 -4.24 0.35 6.34
N ARG A 25 -3.16 -0.43 6.31
CA ARG A 25 -3.00 -1.59 5.45
C ARG A 25 -2.49 -2.73 6.31
N PHE A 26 -3.11 -3.89 6.20
CA PHE A 26 -2.63 -5.06 6.94
C PHE A 26 -1.34 -5.60 6.34
N PRO A 27 -0.40 -6.09 7.17
CA PRO A 27 0.74 -6.86 6.69
C PRO A 27 0.25 -8.03 5.81
N GLY A 28 0.72 -8.10 4.57
CA GLY A 28 0.27 -9.11 3.60
C GLY A 28 -1.09 -8.86 2.94
N GLY A 29 -1.78 -7.76 3.28
CA GLY A 29 -3.08 -7.39 2.71
C GLY A 29 -4.28 -8.06 3.39
N HIS A 30 -5.41 -7.34 3.48
CA HIS A 30 -6.66 -7.86 4.06
C HIS A 30 -7.12 -9.13 3.36
N MET A 31 -7.04 -9.16 2.04
CA MET A 31 -7.39 -10.33 1.24
C MET A 31 -6.69 -11.64 1.69
N THR A 32 -5.45 -11.55 2.21
CA THR A 32 -4.71 -12.73 2.69
C THR A 32 -5.32 -13.27 3.97
N TRP A 33 -5.64 -12.39 4.91
CA TRP A 33 -6.25 -12.75 6.19
C TRP A 33 -7.69 -13.21 6.00
N GLN A 34 -8.47 -12.51 5.17
CA GLN A 34 -9.85 -12.86 4.86
C GLN A 34 -9.99 -14.28 4.29
N LYS A 35 -9.00 -14.72 3.51
CA LYS A 35 -8.94 -16.08 2.96
C LYS A 35 -8.60 -17.13 4.02
N ASN A 36 -7.74 -16.80 4.98
CA ASN A 36 -7.19 -17.76 5.93
C ASN A 36 -7.99 -17.85 7.25
N ASP A 37 -8.61 -16.75 7.67
CA ASP A 37 -9.42 -16.64 8.90
C ASP A 37 -10.57 -15.62 8.70
N PRO A 38 -11.66 -16.02 8.02
CA PRO A 38 -12.76 -15.12 7.72
C PRO A 38 -13.54 -14.65 8.96
N ASP A 39 -13.65 -15.50 9.99
CA ASP A 39 -14.38 -15.17 11.22
C ASP A 39 -13.60 -14.17 12.07
N GLY A 40 -12.30 -14.40 12.25
CA GLY A 40 -11.41 -13.44 12.91
C GLY A 40 -11.37 -12.10 12.17
N MET A 41 -11.37 -12.15 10.83
CA MET A 41 -11.47 -10.94 10.03
C MET A 41 -12.79 -10.20 10.20
N GLY A 42 -13.93 -10.90 10.27
CA GLY A 42 -15.22 -10.26 10.53
C GLY A 42 -15.26 -9.51 11.87
N VAL A 43 -14.67 -10.10 12.92
CA VAL A 43 -14.53 -9.43 14.23
C VAL A 43 -13.62 -8.21 14.13
N LEU A 44 -12.48 -8.32 13.43
CA LEU A 44 -11.54 -7.23 13.27
C LEU A 44 -12.11 -6.08 12.44
N ASP A 45 -12.78 -6.37 11.33
CA ASP A 45 -13.40 -5.37 10.45
C ASP A 45 -14.46 -4.57 11.20
N LYS A 46 -15.29 -5.24 12.02
CA LYS A 46 -16.22 -4.54 12.91
C LYS A 46 -15.48 -3.61 13.89
N ALA A 47 -14.42 -4.10 14.52
CA ALA A 47 -13.65 -3.30 15.48
C ALA A 47 -12.96 -2.08 14.83
N LEU A 48 -12.52 -2.22 13.57
CA LEU A 48 -11.96 -1.11 12.78
C LEU A 48 -13.04 -0.08 12.43
N HIS A 49 -14.18 -0.54 11.94
CA HIS A 49 -15.32 0.31 11.59
C HIS A 49 -15.80 1.11 12.81
N ASP A 50 -15.98 0.45 13.96
CA ASP A 50 -16.40 1.10 15.22
C ASP A 50 -15.41 2.17 15.71
N LYS A 51 -14.14 2.12 15.26
CA LYS A 51 -13.08 3.08 15.58
C LYS A 51 -12.70 3.98 14.40
N ASP A 52 -13.50 3.99 13.33
CA ASP A 52 -13.31 4.81 12.12
C ASP A 52 -11.93 4.59 11.45
N TYR A 53 -11.46 3.33 11.42
CA TYR A 53 -10.31 2.92 10.62
C TYR A 53 -10.76 2.35 9.28
N HIS A 54 -10.01 2.69 8.23
CA HIS A 54 -10.27 2.30 6.85
C HIS A 54 -9.08 1.51 6.31
N GLN A 55 -9.32 0.23 6.05
CA GLN A 55 -8.34 -0.67 5.46
C GLN A 55 -8.25 -0.44 3.94
N ILE A 56 -7.03 -0.44 3.39
CA ILE A 56 -6.82 -0.34 1.94
C ILE A 56 -5.75 -1.33 1.46
N ASP A 57 -6.16 -2.24 0.58
CA ASP A 57 -5.26 -3.10 -0.20
C ASP A 57 -4.72 -2.35 -1.43
N TRP A 58 -4.52 -3.04 -2.54
CA TRP A 58 -3.95 -2.51 -3.77
C TRP A 58 -4.55 -3.25 -4.97
N ASN A 59 -4.46 -2.65 -6.15
CA ASN A 59 -4.95 -3.25 -7.39
C ASN A 59 -3.93 -3.18 -8.55
N VAL A 60 -2.76 -2.59 -8.30
CA VAL A 60 -1.62 -2.53 -9.24
C VAL A 60 -0.33 -2.90 -8.51
N LEU A 61 0.48 -3.74 -9.14
CA LEU A 61 1.73 -4.29 -8.60
C LEU A 61 2.89 -4.19 -9.61
N PRO A 62 4.02 -3.55 -9.27
CA PRO A 62 5.30 -3.73 -9.96
C PRO A 62 5.99 -5.05 -9.56
N LYS A 63 5.43 -5.78 -8.58
CA LYS A 63 5.96 -7.04 -8.05
C LYS A 63 7.36 -6.92 -7.44
N ASP A 64 7.60 -5.82 -6.73
CA ASP A 64 8.87 -5.56 -6.04
C ASP A 64 9.08 -6.42 -4.78
N ALA A 65 8.03 -7.09 -4.30
CA ALA A 65 8.07 -8.04 -3.18
C ALA A 65 7.70 -9.49 -3.57
N GLU A 66 7.62 -9.80 -4.87
CA GLU A 66 7.22 -11.14 -5.34
C GLU A 66 8.30 -11.79 -6.21
N GLY A 67 8.53 -13.09 -6.03
CA GLY A 67 9.43 -13.88 -6.86
C GLY A 67 10.90 -13.48 -6.71
N ALA A 68 11.70 -13.75 -7.75
CA ALA A 68 13.11 -13.39 -7.76
C ALA A 68 13.30 -11.85 -7.73
N PRO A 69 14.41 -11.34 -7.16
CA PRO A 69 14.76 -9.93 -7.21
C PRO A 69 14.73 -9.39 -8.64
N LYS A 70 14.18 -8.19 -8.80
CA LYS A 70 14.04 -7.51 -10.09
C LYS A 70 14.80 -6.19 -10.08
N ASN A 71 15.39 -5.85 -11.22
CA ASN A 71 15.95 -4.53 -11.45
C ASN A 71 14.84 -3.52 -11.83
N ALA A 72 15.19 -2.24 -11.87
CA ALA A 72 14.25 -1.15 -12.15
C ALA A 72 13.48 -1.35 -13.48
N GLU A 73 14.14 -1.79 -14.55
CA GLU A 73 13.51 -2.00 -15.86
C GLU A 73 12.47 -3.12 -15.82
N GLN A 74 12.76 -4.21 -15.11
CA GLN A 74 11.82 -5.30 -14.88
C GLN A 74 10.62 -4.83 -14.05
N LEU A 75 10.84 -4.02 -13.02
CA LEU A 75 9.75 -3.46 -12.20
C LEU A 75 8.85 -2.52 -13.01
N ILE A 76 9.42 -1.69 -13.88
CA ILE A 76 8.67 -0.80 -14.79
C ILE A 76 7.82 -1.65 -15.76
N SER A 77 8.41 -2.69 -16.33
CA SER A 77 7.71 -3.60 -17.26
C SER A 77 6.55 -4.33 -16.57
N GLU A 78 6.78 -4.84 -15.37
CA GLU A 78 5.75 -5.46 -14.53
C GLU A 78 4.63 -4.47 -14.18
N PHE A 79 4.99 -3.25 -13.79
CA PHE A 79 4.04 -2.17 -13.52
C PHE A 79 3.15 -1.89 -14.73
N MET A 80 3.73 -1.65 -15.91
CA MET A 80 2.97 -1.33 -17.13
C MET A 80 2.04 -2.48 -17.53
N ARG A 81 2.51 -3.73 -17.42
CA ARG A 81 1.68 -4.92 -17.66
C ARG A 81 0.53 -5.00 -16.67
N ASN A 82 0.78 -4.70 -15.40
CA ASN A 82 -0.22 -4.83 -14.34
C ASN A 82 -1.22 -3.67 -14.35
N MET A 83 -0.82 -2.46 -14.75
CA MET A 83 -1.65 -1.25 -14.76
C MET A 83 -2.91 -1.38 -15.62
N GLY A 84 -2.78 -1.97 -16.82
CA GLY A 84 -3.89 -2.08 -17.77
C GLY A 84 -4.58 -0.73 -18.06
N ASN A 85 -5.91 -0.74 -18.22
CA ASN A 85 -6.73 0.45 -18.52
C ASN A 85 -7.55 0.94 -17.30
N ARG A 86 -7.02 0.78 -16.09
CA ARG A 86 -7.77 1.08 -14.85
C ARG A 86 -7.96 2.58 -14.64
N GLU A 87 -9.19 3.05 -14.49
CA GLU A 87 -9.46 4.44 -14.12
C GLU A 87 -8.81 4.85 -12.78
N LYS A 88 -8.79 3.95 -11.80
CA LYS A 88 -8.20 4.18 -10.47
C LYS A 88 -7.18 3.10 -10.12
N ALA A 89 -5.95 3.54 -9.81
CA ALA A 89 -4.87 2.66 -9.42
C ALA A 89 -4.40 2.96 -7.99
N VAL A 90 -4.40 1.93 -7.16
CA VAL A 90 -3.71 1.89 -5.87
C VAL A 90 -2.50 0.96 -6.06
N VAL A 91 -1.34 1.58 -6.22
CA VAL A 91 -0.08 0.90 -6.53
C VAL A 91 0.60 0.47 -5.23
N LEU A 92 0.90 -0.81 -5.06
CA LEU A 92 1.73 -1.29 -3.96
C LEU A 92 3.21 -1.20 -4.33
N MET A 93 3.99 -0.51 -3.51
CA MET A 93 5.45 -0.42 -3.59
C MET A 93 6.02 -0.43 -2.16
N HIS A 94 7.29 -0.80 -2.04
CA HIS A 94 8.00 -0.83 -0.75
C HIS A 94 9.20 0.12 -0.75
N ASP A 95 9.34 0.91 0.30
CA ASP A 95 10.37 1.94 0.51
C ASP A 95 11.30 1.59 1.70
N THR A 96 11.73 0.32 1.73
CA THR A 96 12.57 -0.22 2.80
C THR A 96 13.93 -0.72 2.28
N TYR A 97 14.77 -1.23 3.17
CA TYR A 97 16.09 -1.80 2.84
C TYR A 97 15.97 -2.87 1.74
N GLY A 98 16.86 -2.83 0.74
CA GLY A 98 16.82 -3.78 -0.38
C GLY A 98 15.75 -3.48 -1.44
N LYS A 99 15.16 -2.28 -1.42
CA LYS A 99 14.19 -1.79 -2.42
C LYS A 99 14.71 -0.61 -3.25
N GLU A 100 16.02 -0.51 -3.41
CA GLU A 100 16.67 0.56 -4.17
C GLU A 100 16.23 0.56 -5.64
N GLU A 101 15.98 -0.62 -6.22
CA GLU A 101 15.46 -0.75 -7.58
C GLU A 101 14.02 -0.23 -7.72
N THR A 102 13.19 -0.34 -6.67
CA THR A 102 11.85 0.30 -6.63
C THR A 102 11.99 1.82 -6.68
N ALA A 103 12.90 2.39 -5.89
CA ALA A 103 13.17 3.82 -5.91
C ALA A 103 13.72 4.30 -7.27
N LYS A 104 14.58 3.51 -7.93
CA LYS A 104 15.08 3.79 -9.29
C LYS A 104 13.99 3.71 -10.36
N ALA A 105 13.01 2.81 -10.21
CA ALA A 105 11.89 2.67 -11.15
C ALA A 105 10.86 3.81 -11.03
N LEU A 106 10.70 4.38 -9.83
CA LEU A 106 9.64 5.33 -9.49
C LEU A 106 9.54 6.55 -10.45
N PRO A 107 10.64 7.21 -10.88
CA PRO A 107 10.55 8.34 -11.81
C PRO A 107 9.92 7.99 -13.16
N GLU A 108 10.20 6.80 -13.70
CA GLU A 108 9.63 6.36 -14.98
C GLU A 108 8.15 5.98 -14.82
N ILE A 109 7.80 5.31 -13.72
CA ILE A 109 6.40 5.01 -13.37
C ILE A 109 5.59 6.30 -13.29
N ILE A 110 6.12 7.34 -12.63
CA ILE A 110 5.46 8.65 -12.53
C ILE A 110 5.31 9.29 -13.92
N ARG A 111 6.35 9.28 -14.75
CA ARG A 111 6.30 9.82 -16.12
C ARG A 111 5.25 9.12 -16.97
N TYR A 112 5.22 7.79 -16.93
CA TYR A 112 4.23 6.98 -17.63
C TYR A 112 2.80 7.38 -17.23
N LEU A 113 2.51 7.39 -15.93
CA LEU A 113 1.18 7.74 -15.42
C LEU A 113 0.76 9.17 -15.81
N LYS A 114 1.66 10.15 -15.70
CA LYS A 114 1.38 11.53 -16.15
C LYS A 114 1.08 11.60 -17.66
N LYS A 115 1.83 10.86 -18.48
CA LYS A 115 1.60 10.81 -19.94
C LYS A 115 0.23 10.23 -20.30
N GLN A 116 -0.29 9.32 -19.47
CA GLN A 116 -1.62 8.74 -19.61
C GLN A 116 -2.74 9.61 -18.99
N GLY A 117 -2.41 10.78 -18.44
CA GLY A 117 -3.38 11.71 -17.87
C GLY A 117 -3.80 11.41 -16.43
N TYR A 118 -3.09 10.56 -15.70
CA TYR A 118 -3.41 10.28 -14.29
C TYR A 118 -3.05 11.44 -13.37
N GLU A 119 -3.91 11.65 -12.37
CA GLU A 119 -3.64 12.50 -11.22
C GLU A 119 -3.15 11.68 -10.01
N PHE A 120 -2.18 12.22 -9.29
CA PHE A 120 -1.67 11.61 -8.06
C PHE A 120 -2.45 12.17 -6.85
N LYS A 121 -3.04 11.28 -6.06
CA LYS A 121 -3.78 11.63 -4.84
C LYS A 121 -3.24 10.86 -3.65
N THR A 122 -3.40 11.46 -2.47
CA THR A 122 -3.17 10.80 -1.19
C THR A 122 -4.47 10.21 -0.66
N ILE A 123 -4.34 9.23 0.23
CA ILE A 123 -5.47 8.63 0.95
C ILE A 123 -5.51 9.22 2.37
N LYS A 124 -6.70 9.51 2.89
CA LYS A 124 -6.92 10.19 4.18
C LYS A 124 -8.07 9.55 4.94
#